data_AF-A0A5J5G2D0-F1
#
_entry.id   AF-A0A5J5G2D0-F1
#
_cell.length_a   1.000
_cell.length_b   1.000
_cell.length_c   1.000
_cell.angle_alpha   90.00
_cell.angle_beta   90.00
_cell.angle_gamma   90.00
#
_symmetry.space_group_name_H-M   'P 1'
#
loop_
_entity.id
_entity.type
_entity.pdbx_description
1 polymer ?
#
loop_
_entity_poly.entity_id
_entity_poly.type
_entity_poly.pdbx_seq_one_letter_code
_entity_poly.pdbx_strand_id
1 'polypeptide(L)'
;MNLADNEPRLSTALLQFIFPFSLQEGRNRELRDQLLLDGFEPFFLDETRLEDAYYGEGYCVSHENMERVYMPFAAHVLFPRAEKEPDAFHRYSRAHILDCEMIMPQRRMPFRLLSTDIFLCPFQLGFVTIRLELTGEYTLSEALEFADRFRSLEDASDADRAVTFSCPSRKFSQTEDLLFGILAPHLRDYLDQSEMSGAYFETLPFFVDERMLVQGFYGFEPDAEITETVLYRISQIDGLNGTDRPYISASDPEYIQDYNRKHTYRRWAPDTYYITNEQTFSCVSCREGESAVRMANQMYGEYYYGLLLSLFHKIVLLKLANIHSRLRIEHDYEEIESLIFDINRFSAKFYFLELISQSQGREIFFQLRKVYGNDQLYDEVKGTLDDLFQYQEKFQGRRRDNLLMILTVFTVISGIYGMNQVIEDLKSPIHWDKMLGYSPFEYLALFVTMTGIAASLVLAVREVWNQIRRKRRQKYRFRE
;
A
#
# COMPACT_ATOMS: atom_id res chain seq x y z
N MET A 1 -33.60 -22.30 5.65
CA MET A 1 -34.53 -21.17 5.53
C MET A 1 -34.46 -20.71 4.08
N ASN A 2 -35.59 -20.58 3.39
CA ASN A 2 -35.58 -20.23 1.96
C ASN A 2 -35.27 -18.73 1.83
N LEU A 3 -34.06 -18.38 1.39
CA LEU A 3 -33.57 -16.99 1.35
C LEU A 3 -34.42 -16.09 0.44
N ALA A 4 -35.08 -16.68 -0.56
CA ALA A 4 -35.90 -15.96 -1.53
C ALA A 4 -37.20 -15.37 -0.95
N ASP A 5 -37.71 -15.88 0.17
CA ASP A 5 -39.03 -15.50 0.69
C ASP A 5 -38.99 -14.22 1.56
N ASN A 6 -37.80 -13.70 1.91
CA ASN A 6 -37.60 -12.54 2.80
C ASN A 6 -36.35 -11.73 2.41
N GLU A 7 -36.16 -11.44 1.13
CA GLU A 7 -35.02 -10.64 0.68
C GLU A 7 -35.21 -9.15 1.03
N PRO A 8 -34.32 -8.53 1.82
CA PRO A 8 -34.50 -7.16 2.26
C PRO A 8 -34.23 -6.16 1.12
N ARG A 9 -35.07 -5.12 1.08
CA ARG A 9 -34.92 -3.98 0.18
C ARG A 9 -34.01 -2.91 0.78
N LEU A 10 -33.26 -2.25 -0.09
CA LEU A 10 -32.36 -1.18 0.29
C LEU A 10 -32.99 0.17 -0.05
N SER A 11 -32.96 1.08 0.92
CA SER A 11 -33.26 2.50 0.71
C SER A 11 -32.07 3.24 0.12
N THR A 12 -30.85 2.78 0.39
CA THR A 12 -29.62 3.40 -0.10
C THR A 12 -28.50 2.37 -0.20
N ALA A 13 -27.75 2.38 -1.30
CA ALA A 13 -26.54 1.59 -1.45
C ALA A 13 -25.40 2.45 -2.03
N LEU A 14 -24.44 2.77 -1.17
CA LEU A 14 -23.24 3.53 -1.51
C LEU A 14 -22.03 2.60 -1.45
N LEU A 15 -21.24 2.58 -2.52
CA LEU A 15 -20.12 1.66 -2.64
C LEU A 15 -18.83 2.42 -2.98
N GLN A 16 -17.74 2.02 -2.34
CA GLN A 16 -16.39 2.48 -2.65
C GLN A 16 -15.52 1.26 -2.93
N PHE A 17 -14.85 1.26 -4.08
CA PHE A 17 -13.96 0.19 -4.49
C PHE A 17 -12.53 0.68 -4.40
N ILE A 18 -11.71 0.02 -3.59
CA ILE A 18 -10.37 0.44 -3.26
C ILE A 18 -9.39 -0.56 -3.85
N PHE A 19 -8.51 -0.08 -4.74
CA PHE A 19 -7.47 -0.87 -5.36
C PHE A 19 -6.08 -0.34 -4.98
N PRO A 20 -5.28 -1.08 -4.23
CA PRO A 20 -3.89 -0.75 -3.98
C PRO A 20 -3.02 -1.07 -5.20
N PHE A 21 -1.99 -0.26 -5.44
CA PHE A 21 -1.05 -0.49 -6.53
C PHE A 21 0.39 -0.10 -6.15
N SER A 22 1.36 -0.77 -6.77
CA SER A 22 2.78 -0.42 -6.65
C SER A 22 3.17 0.62 -7.70
N LEU A 23 3.92 1.63 -7.28
CA LEU A 23 4.45 2.68 -8.15
C LEU A 23 5.87 2.37 -8.58
N GLN A 24 6.19 2.68 -9.84
CA GLN A 24 7.57 2.63 -10.32
C GLN A 24 8.45 3.57 -9.50
N GLU A 25 9.62 3.08 -9.07
CA GLU A 25 10.57 3.85 -8.27
C GLU A 25 10.99 5.14 -8.99
N GLY A 26 10.98 6.27 -8.27
CA GLY A 26 11.35 7.58 -8.81
C GLY A 26 10.30 8.31 -9.65
N ARG A 27 9.14 7.70 -9.95
CA ARG A 27 8.12 8.31 -10.84
C ARG A 27 6.95 9.02 -10.15
N ASN A 28 6.94 9.08 -8.83
CA ASN A 28 5.90 9.76 -8.03
C ASN A 28 5.65 11.22 -8.46
N ARG A 29 6.71 11.94 -8.85
CA ARG A 29 6.57 13.34 -9.27
C ARG A 29 5.91 13.45 -10.64
N GLU A 30 6.31 12.61 -11.58
CA GLU A 30 5.74 12.59 -12.93
C GLU A 30 4.26 12.22 -12.88
N LEU A 31 3.88 11.24 -12.06
CA LEU A 31 2.48 10.88 -11.88
C LEU A 31 1.69 12.05 -11.28
N ARG A 32 2.21 12.75 -10.26
CA ARG A 32 1.54 13.94 -9.71
C ARG A 32 1.26 14.98 -10.77
N ASP A 33 2.28 15.34 -11.55
CA ASP A 33 2.14 16.32 -12.62
C ASP A 33 1.11 15.86 -13.67
N GLN A 34 1.09 14.55 -13.99
CA GLN A 34 0.11 13.97 -14.90
C GLN A 34 -1.33 13.97 -14.35
N LEU A 35 -1.53 13.67 -13.07
CA LEU A 35 -2.86 13.70 -12.43
C LEU A 35 -3.48 15.10 -12.49
N LEU A 36 -2.66 16.15 -12.28
CA LEU A 36 -3.11 17.53 -12.43
C LEU A 36 -3.52 17.84 -13.88
N LEU A 37 -2.76 17.34 -14.87
CA LEU A 37 -3.10 17.48 -16.30
C LEU A 37 -4.39 16.72 -16.66
N ASP A 38 -4.64 15.59 -16.00
CA ASP A 38 -5.85 14.77 -16.17
C ASP A 38 -7.09 15.39 -15.48
N GLY A 39 -6.91 16.51 -14.78
CA GLY A 39 -7.99 17.26 -14.13
C GLY A 39 -8.34 16.74 -12.73
N PHE A 40 -7.43 16.03 -12.06
CA PHE A 40 -7.56 15.77 -10.63
C PHE A 40 -7.16 17.00 -9.82
N GLU A 41 -7.91 17.26 -8.76
CA GLU A 41 -7.62 18.32 -7.80
C GLU A 41 -6.95 17.72 -6.55
N PRO A 42 -5.84 18.30 -6.05
CA PRO A 42 -5.29 17.94 -4.74
C PRO A 42 -6.34 18.14 -3.64
N PHE A 43 -6.39 17.21 -2.70
CA PHE A 43 -7.31 17.29 -1.57
C PHE A 43 -6.59 17.79 -0.31
N PHE A 44 -7.07 18.90 0.24
CA PHE A 44 -6.61 19.46 1.51
C PHE A 44 -7.79 19.78 2.42
N LEU A 45 -7.60 19.62 3.74
CA LEU A 45 -8.67 19.86 4.72
C LEU A 45 -9.04 21.35 4.84
N ASP A 46 -8.14 22.28 4.52
CA ASP A 46 -8.43 23.71 4.52
C ASP A 46 -9.29 24.16 3.33
N GLU A 47 -9.42 23.32 2.28
CA GLU A 47 -10.31 23.57 1.15
C GLU A 47 -11.74 23.14 1.42
N THR A 48 -12.46 23.87 2.28
CA THR A 48 -13.84 23.57 2.66
C THR A 48 -14.84 23.57 1.49
N ARG A 49 -14.49 24.17 0.35
CA ARG A 49 -15.26 24.09 -0.91
C ARG A 49 -15.42 22.66 -1.44
N LEU A 50 -14.60 21.71 -0.95
CA LEU A 50 -14.56 20.32 -1.43
C LEU A 50 -15.37 19.36 -0.53
N GLU A 51 -15.96 19.84 0.57
CA GLU A 51 -16.67 18.99 1.54
C GLU A 51 -17.87 18.23 0.93
N ASP A 52 -18.46 18.72 -0.15
CA ASP A 52 -19.60 18.13 -0.87
C ASP A 52 -19.28 17.71 -2.31
N ALA A 53 -18.04 17.89 -2.77
CA ALA A 53 -17.68 17.79 -4.18
C ALA A 53 -17.67 16.35 -4.74
N TYR A 54 -17.48 15.34 -3.89
CA TYR A 54 -17.09 13.99 -4.34
C TYR A 54 -18.04 12.86 -3.88
N TYR A 55 -19.05 13.17 -3.07
CA TYR A 55 -19.74 12.17 -2.23
C TYR A 55 -21.18 11.86 -2.65
N GLY A 56 -21.69 12.54 -3.68
CA GLY A 56 -23.08 12.42 -4.12
C GLY A 56 -24.01 13.44 -3.47
N GLU A 57 -25.22 13.55 -4.01
CA GLU A 57 -26.19 14.54 -3.53
C GLU A 57 -26.67 14.22 -2.11
N GLY A 58 -26.63 15.21 -1.22
CA GLY A 58 -27.05 15.04 0.18
C GLY A 58 -25.99 14.47 1.12
N TYR A 59 -24.78 14.14 0.63
CA TYR A 59 -23.66 13.67 1.44
C TYR A 59 -22.52 14.70 1.49
N CYS A 60 -21.85 14.78 2.64
CA CYS A 60 -20.74 15.69 2.84
C CYS A 60 -19.74 15.15 3.87
N VAL A 61 -18.45 15.45 3.69
CA VAL A 61 -17.41 15.07 4.65
C VAL A 61 -16.90 16.33 5.33
N SER A 62 -17.13 16.45 6.63
CA SER A 62 -16.65 17.59 7.42
C SER A 62 -15.14 17.51 7.58
N HIS A 63 -14.42 18.45 6.98
CA HIS A 63 -12.95 18.52 7.09
C HIS A 63 -12.51 18.84 8.52
N GLU A 64 -13.28 19.67 9.23
CA GLU A 64 -13.04 19.96 10.65
C GLU A 64 -13.16 18.70 11.52
N ASN A 65 -14.19 17.88 11.29
CA ASN A 65 -14.34 16.64 12.05
C ASN A 65 -13.20 15.67 11.72
N MET A 66 -12.82 15.54 10.44
CA MET A 66 -11.68 14.74 10.00
C MET A 66 -10.38 15.12 10.71
N GLU A 67 -10.06 16.42 10.83
CA GLU A 67 -8.85 16.88 11.53
C GLU A 67 -8.86 16.50 13.03
N ARG A 68 -10.04 16.55 13.67
CA ARG A 68 -10.20 16.29 15.12
C ARG A 68 -10.22 14.81 15.49
N VAL A 69 -10.58 13.95 14.54
CA VAL A 69 -10.71 12.50 14.77
C VAL A 69 -9.34 11.84 14.95
N TYR A 70 -8.34 12.28 14.21
CA TYR A 70 -7.00 11.71 14.25
C TYR A 70 -6.09 12.44 15.25
N MET A 71 -5.23 11.67 15.90
CA MET A 71 -4.17 12.26 16.74
C MET A 71 -3.22 13.10 15.87
N PRO A 72 -2.58 14.17 16.40
CA PRO A 72 -1.79 15.10 15.59
C PRO A 72 -0.70 14.43 14.72
N PHE A 73 -0.02 13.41 15.25
CA PHE A 73 1.00 12.68 14.49
C PHE A 73 0.43 11.85 13.33
N ALA A 74 -0.78 11.31 13.48
CA ALA A 74 -1.47 10.60 12.41
C ALA A 74 -2.02 11.59 11.38
N ALA A 75 -2.59 12.70 11.84
CA ALA A 75 -3.15 13.74 11.00
C ALA A 75 -2.09 14.34 10.06
N HIS A 76 -0.86 14.57 10.53
CA HIS A 76 0.24 15.05 9.67
C HIS A 76 0.58 14.10 8.52
N VAL A 77 0.41 12.79 8.73
CA VAL A 77 0.65 11.79 7.67
C VAL A 77 -0.53 11.70 6.72
N LEU A 78 -1.76 11.71 7.23
CA LEU A 78 -2.98 11.52 6.43
C LEU A 78 -3.43 12.79 5.69
N PHE A 79 -3.13 13.96 6.25
CA PHE A 79 -3.59 15.27 5.79
C PHE A 79 -2.41 16.25 5.75
N PRO A 80 -1.46 16.08 4.82
CA PRO A 80 -0.33 16.99 4.70
C PRO A 80 -0.80 18.40 4.34
N ARG A 81 -0.12 19.41 4.91
CA ARG A 81 -0.39 20.82 4.58
C ARG A 81 0.39 21.31 3.37
N ALA A 82 1.38 20.53 2.93
CA ALA A 82 2.18 20.84 1.76
C ALA A 82 2.20 19.66 0.78
N GLU A 83 2.00 19.96 -0.51
CA GLU A 83 2.02 19.01 -1.64
C GLU A 83 3.28 18.14 -1.76
N LYS A 84 4.35 18.49 -1.04
CA LYS A 84 5.69 17.93 -1.22
C LYS A 84 6.25 17.27 0.04
N GLU A 85 5.41 16.93 1.00
CA GLU A 85 5.83 16.14 2.16
C GLU A 85 6.05 14.67 1.76
N PRO A 86 7.28 14.14 1.78
CA PRO A 86 7.57 12.79 1.26
C PRO A 86 7.06 11.65 2.16
N ASP A 87 6.75 11.96 3.43
CA ASP A 87 6.27 11.02 4.44
C ASP A 87 4.77 11.17 4.72
N ALA A 88 3.98 11.49 3.70
CA ALA A 88 2.55 11.74 3.84
C ALA A 88 1.73 11.15 2.69
N PHE A 89 0.42 11.06 2.89
CA PHE A 89 -0.56 10.59 1.94
C PHE A 89 -1.03 11.78 1.11
N HIS A 90 -0.80 11.73 -0.19
CA HIS A 90 -1.26 12.77 -1.11
C HIS A 90 -2.48 12.26 -1.86
N ARG A 91 -3.64 12.82 -1.58
CA ARG A 91 -4.90 12.49 -2.24
C ARG A 91 -5.16 13.45 -3.39
N TYR A 92 -5.46 12.89 -4.55
CA TYR A 92 -5.91 13.60 -5.74
C TYR A 92 -7.31 13.10 -6.07
N SER A 93 -8.28 13.99 -6.21
CA SER A 93 -9.69 13.62 -6.38
C SER A 93 -10.24 14.21 -7.67
N ARG A 94 -11.12 13.48 -8.34
CA ARG A 94 -11.83 13.96 -9.53
C ARG A 94 -13.29 13.55 -9.48
N ALA A 95 -14.19 14.52 -9.61
CA ALA A 95 -15.61 14.27 -9.77
C ALA A 95 -15.93 13.85 -11.21
N HIS A 96 -16.82 12.87 -11.36
CA HIS A 96 -17.26 12.36 -12.66
C HIS A 96 -18.76 12.62 -12.88
N ILE A 97 -19.60 12.29 -11.88
CA ILE A 97 -21.07 12.35 -11.93
C ILE A 97 -21.60 11.79 -13.27
N LEU A 98 -21.34 10.50 -13.50
CA LEU A 98 -21.74 9.81 -14.73
C LEU A 98 -22.76 8.72 -14.39
N ASP A 99 -23.92 8.78 -15.03
CA ASP A 99 -24.90 7.70 -14.99
C ASP A 99 -24.47 6.58 -15.95
N CYS A 100 -24.21 5.40 -15.40
CA CYS A 100 -23.79 4.20 -16.11
C CYS A 100 -24.74 3.03 -15.81
N GLU A 101 -24.60 1.95 -16.59
CA GLU A 101 -25.39 0.74 -16.43
C GLU A 101 -24.48 -0.48 -16.47
N MET A 102 -24.58 -1.36 -15.47
CA MET A 102 -23.96 -2.68 -15.50
C MET A 102 -24.93 -3.65 -16.15
N ILE A 103 -24.53 -4.23 -17.27
CA ILE A 103 -25.34 -5.13 -18.09
C ILE A 103 -24.86 -6.55 -17.83
N MET A 104 -25.73 -7.36 -17.24
CA MET A 104 -25.57 -8.80 -17.05
C MET A 104 -26.54 -9.55 -17.98
N PRO A 105 -26.38 -10.87 -18.21
CA PRO A 105 -27.25 -11.63 -19.11
C PRO A 105 -28.75 -11.51 -18.82
N GLN A 106 -29.12 -11.40 -17.54
CA GLN A 106 -30.51 -11.46 -17.08
C GLN A 106 -31.01 -10.14 -16.47
N ARG A 107 -30.12 -9.16 -16.25
CA ARG A 107 -30.47 -7.91 -15.56
C ARG A 107 -29.58 -6.76 -16.03
N ARG A 108 -30.13 -5.56 -15.91
CA ARG A 108 -29.38 -4.32 -16.05
C ARG A 108 -29.50 -3.52 -14.77
N MET A 109 -28.39 -2.95 -14.33
CA MET A 109 -28.30 -2.28 -13.04
C MET A 109 -27.78 -0.85 -13.26
N PRO A 110 -28.64 0.17 -13.29
CA PRO A 110 -28.21 1.56 -13.31
C PRO A 110 -27.48 1.96 -12.02
N PHE A 111 -26.38 2.67 -12.18
CA PHE A 111 -25.57 3.22 -11.10
C PHE A 111 -24.96 4.55 -11.52
N ARG A 112 -24.55 5.35 -10.54
CA ARG A 112 -23.89 6.63 -10.77
C ARG A 112 -22.45 6.58 -10.26
N LEU A 113 -21.50 6.82 -11.16
CA LEU A 113 -20.10 7.05 -10.80
C LEU A 113 -19.97 8.48 -10.26
N LEU A 114 -19.58 8.59 -8.99
CA LEU A 114 -19.51 9.87 -8.29
C LEU A 114 -18.14 10.50 -8.49
N SER A 115 -17.08 9.83 -8.04
CA SER A 115 -15.72 10.34 -8.02
C SER A 115 -14.68 9.23 -8.05
N THR A 116 -13.46 9.61 -8.43
CA THR A 116 -12.26 8.78 -8.33
C THR A 116 -11.22 9.51 -7.49
N ASP A 117 -10.63 8.82 -6.53
CA ASP A 117 -9.46 9.29 -5.80
C ASP A 117 -8.23 8.47 -6.16
N ILE A 118 -7.08 9.14 -6.19
CA ILE A 118 -5.76 8.51 -6.27
C ILE A 118 -4.94 9.00 -5.09
N PHE A 119 -4.55 8.07 -4.23
CA PHE A 119 -3.63 8.29 -3.12
C PHE A 119 -2.23 7.89 -3.56
N LEU A 120 -1.28 8.79 -3.33
CA LEU A 120 0.14 8.50 -3.43
C LEU A 120 0.71 8.46 -2.01
N CYS A 121 1.13 7.28 -1.57
CA CYS A 121 1.62 7.02 -0.24
C CYS A 121 3.14 6.76 -0.25
N PRO A 122 3.80 6.83 0.91
CA PRO A 122 5.18 6.38 1.06
C PRO A 122 5.36 4.90 0.71
N PHE A 123 6.60 4.45 0.54
CA PHE A 123 6.96 3.06 0.16
C PHE A 123 6.49 2.62 -1.24
N GLN A 124 6.36 3.58 -2.18
CA GLN A 124 5.94 3.34 -3.56
C GLN A 124 4.59 2.61 -3.63
N LEU A 125 3.69 2.98 -2.72
CA LEU A 125 2.34 2.44 -2.64
C LEU A 125 1.36 3.54 -3.03
N GLY A 126 0.35 3.20 -3.81
CA GLY A 126 -0.79 4.06 -4.04
C GLY A 126 -2.10 3.31 -3.88
N PHE A 127 -3.20 4.07 -3.82
CA PHE A 127 -4.55 3.52 -3.84
C PHE A 127 -5.39 4.26 -4.85
N VAL A 128 -6.13 3.54 -5.69
CA VAL A 128 -7.24 4.09 -6.43
C VAL A 128 -8.51 3.82 -5.63
N THR A 129 -9.40 4.80 -5.51
CA THR A 129 -10.73 4.58 -4.95
C THR A 129 -11.78 5.09 -5.90
N ILE A 130 -12.72 4.22 -6.29
CA ILE A 130 -13.86 4.57 -7.13
C ILE A 130 -15.09 4.63 -6.25
N ARG A 131 -15.79 5.77 -6.25
CA ARG A 131 -17.05 5.95 -5.51
C ARG A 131 -18.23 5.88 -6.46
N LEU A 132 -19.24 5.12 -6.06
CA LEU A 132 -20.49 5.05 -6.80
C LEU A 132 -21.70 4.87 -5.89
N GLU A 133 -22.85 5.19 -6.45
CA GLU A 133 -24.17 5.03 -5.85
C GLU A 133 -25.04 4.18 -6.76
N LEU A 134 -25.78 3.23 -6.20
CA LEU A 134 -26.78 2.48 -6.94
C LEU A 134 -28.09 3.29 -6.98
N THR A 135 -28.52 3.70 -8.18
CA THR A 135 -29.62 4.68 -8.36
C THR A 135 -30.99 4.06 -8.62
N GLY A 136 -31.13 2.75 -8.45
CA GLY A 136 -32.36 1.99 -8.68
C GLY A 136 -32.93 1.42 -7.37
N GLU A 137 -34.14 0.84 -7.44
CA GLU A 137 -34.66 0.02 -6.35
C GLU A 137 -33.97 -1.34 -6.38
N TYR A 138 -33.14 -1.60 -5.37
CA TYR A 138 -32.36 -2.83 -5.30
C TYR A 138 -32.67 -3.60 -4.03
N THR A 139 -32.74 -4.92 -4.18
CA THR A 139 -32.63 -5.84 -3.06
C THR A 139 -31.17 -5.99 -2.63
N LEU A 140 -30.94 -6.50 -1.42
CA LEU A 140 -29.60 -6.76 -0.92
C LEU A 140 -28.79 -7.66 -1.87
N SER A 141 -29.37 -8.77 -2.32
CA SER A 141 -28.71 -9.71 -3.25
C SER A 141 -28.20 -9.02 -4.51
N GLU A 142 -28.97 -8.08 -5.04
CA GLU A 142 -28.62 -7.37 -6.27
C GLU A 142 -27.46 -6.41 -6.00
N ALA A 143 -27.53 -5.64 -4.92
CA ALA A 143 -26.43 -4.74 -4.55
C ALA A 143 -25.12 -5.50 -4.26
N LEU A 144 -25.21 -6.67 -3.61
CA LEU A 144 -24.05 -7.54 -3.39
C LEU A 144 -23.55 -8.16 -4.70
N GLU A 145 -24.43 -8.61 -5.60
CA GLU A 145 -24.03 -9.10 -6.91
C GLU A 145 -23.32 -8.00 -7.72
N PHE A 146 -23.84 -6.77 -7.70
CA PHE A 146 -23.17 -5.62 -8.30
C PHE A 146 -21.76 -5.44 -7.72
N ALA A 147 -21.63 -5.45 -6.40
CA ALA A 147 -20.36 -5.27 -5.73
C ALA A 147 -19.36 -6.39 -6.07
N ASP A 148 -19.80 -7.65 -6.15
CA ASP A 148 -18.92 -8.78 -6.48
C ASP A 148 -18.44 -8.74 -7.93
N ARG A 149 -19.29 -8.31 -8.87
CA ARG A 149 -18.88 -8.15 -10.28
C ARG A 149 -17.99 -6.94 -10.49
N PHE A 150 -18.38 -5.79 -9.94
CA PHE A 150 -17.64 -4.53 -10.14
C PHE A 150 -16.25 -4.57 -9.49
N ARG A 151 -16.07 -5.29 -8.38
CA ARG A 151 -14.76 -5.36 -7.73
C ARG A 151 -13.73 -6.20 -8.49
N SER A 152 -14.14 -7.05 -9.43
CA SER A 152 -13.21 -7.81 -10.27
C SER A 152 -12.66 -6.90 -11.36
N LEU A 153 -11.33 -6.69 -11.38
CA LEU A 153 -10.69 -5.85 -12.39
C LEU A 153 -10.63 -6.57 -13.75
N GLU A 154 -10.16 -7.81 -13.71
CA GLU A 154 -10.12 -8.73 -14.85
C GLU A 154 -11.16 -9.86 -14.71
N ASP A 155 -11.41 -10.58 -15.80
CA ASP A 155 -12.38 -11.67 -15.87
C ASP A 155 -11.86 -12.95 -15.20
N ALA A 156 -12.08 -13.07 -13.89
CA ALA A 156 -11.70 -14.26 -13.12
C ALA A 156 -12.65 -15.45 -13.33
N SER A 157 -13.92 -15.20 -13.67
CA SER A 157 -14.94 -16.24 -13.89
C SER A 157 -15.74 -16.05 -15.18
N ASP A 158 -16.41 -17.11 -15.64
CA ASP A 158 -17.31 -17.03 -16.79
C ASP A 158 -18.49 -16.08 -16.55
N ALA A 159 -18.86 -15.86 -15.29
CA ALA A 159 -19.88 -14.89 -14.93
C ALA A 159 -19.38 -13.45 -15.10
N ASP A 160 -18.10 -13.18 -14.83
CA ASP A 160 -17.48 -11.85 -15.01
C ASP A 160 -17.37 -11.50 -16.50
N ARG A 161 -16.98 -12.47 -17.34
CA ARG A 161 -16.95 -12.32 -18.82
C ARG A 161 -18.29 -11.94 -19.44
N ALA A 162 -19.38 -12.23 -18.76
CA ALA A 162 -20.74 -11.95 -19.21
C ALA A 162 -21.24 -10.56 -18.78
N VAL A 163 -20.45 -9.83 -17.98
CA VAL A 163 -20.75 -8.47 -17.54
C VAL A 163 -20.16 -7.47 -18.53
N THR A 164 -20.91 -6.40 -18.80
CA THR A 164 -20.38 -5.24 -19.53
C THR A 164 -20.87 -3.96 -18.87
N PHE A 165 -20.08 -2.90 -18.94
CA PHE A 165 -20.46 -1.58 -18.44
C PHE A 165 -20.77 -0.64 -19.58
N SER A 166 -21.89 0.07 -19.49
CA SER A 166 -22.29 1.07 -20.47
C SER A 166 -22.34 2.44 -19.79
N CYS A 167 -21.44 3.34 -20.18
CA CYS A 167 -21.45 4.73 -19.77
C CYS A 167 -21.79 5.63 -20.98
N PRO A 168 -22.13 6.92 -20.79
CA PRO A 168 -22.71 7.76 -21.86
C PRO A 168 -21.85 7.86 -23.14
N SER A 169 -20.53 7.72 -23.02
CA SER A 169 -19.58 7.85 -24.13
C SER A 169 -19.03 6.53 -24.68
N ARG A 170 -19.03 5.44 -23.89
CA ARG A 170 -18.31 4.19 -24.21
C ARG A 170 -18.89 2.99 -23.48
N LYS A 171 -18.66 1.81 -24.06
CA LYS A 171 -18.89 0.51 -23.43
C LYS A 171 -17.57 -0.14 -23.06
N PHE A 172 -17.56 -0.84 -21.94
CA PHE A 172 -16.40 -1.52 -21.38
C PHE A 172 -16.76 -2.97 -21.13
N SER A 173 -15.85 -3.87 -21.48
CA SER A 173 -15.96 -5.30 -21.19
C SER A 173 -15.58 -5.60 -19.75
N GLN A 174 -14.60 -4.88 -19.22
CA GLN A 174 -14.03 -5.14 -17.89
C GLN A 174 -14.01 -3.86 -17.04
N THR A 175 -13.90 -4.03 -15.72
CA THR A 175 -13.75 -2.90 -14.80
C THR A 175 -12.39 -2.22 -14.99
N GLU A 176 -11.34 -2.97 -15.31
CA GLU A 176 -10.05 -2.39 -15.71
C GLU A 176 -10.20 -1.40 -16.87
N ASP A 177 -10.92 -1.79 -17.92
CA ASP A 177 -11.12 -0.94 -19.10
C ASP A 177 -11.84 0.36 -18.73
N LEU A 178 -12.78 0.31 -17.78
CA LEU A 178 -13.46 1.50 -17.26
C LEU A 178 -12.48 2.39 -16.47
N LEU A 179 -11.65 1.78 -15.62
CA LEU A 179 -10.65 2.47 -14.80
C LEU A 179 -9.63 3.20 -15.68
N PHE A 180 -8.95 2.52 -16.60
CA PHE A 180 -7.94 3.14 -17.47
C PHE A 180 -8.54 3.80 -18.71
N GLY A 181 -9.82 3.60 -19.01
CA GLY A 181 -10.47 4.22 -20.17
C GLY A 181 -11.01 5.61 -19.89
N ILE A 182 -11.57 5.84 -18.68
CA ILE A 182 -12.24 7.10 -18.31
C ILE A 182 -11.75 7.65 -16.98
N LEU A 183 -11.58 6.80 -15.96
CA LEU A 183 -11.40 7.28 -14.59
C LEU A 183 -9.98 7.79 -14.34
N ALA A 184 -8.95 7.03 -14.75
CA ALA A 184 -7.53 7.34 -14.56
C ALA A 184 -6.67 6.88 -15.77
N PRO A 185 -6.78 7.54 -16.94
CA PRO A 185 -6.24 6.98 -18.17
C PRO A 185 -4.73 6.78 -18.23
N HIS A 186 -3.96 7.68 -17.63
CA HIS A 186 -2.49 7.60 -17.65
C HIS A 186 -1.90 6.85 -16.46
N LEU A 187 -2.71 6.39 -15.49
CA LEU A 187 -2.20 5.73 -14.30
C LEU A 187 -1.40 4.47 -14.64
N ARG A 188 -1.84 3.72 -15.66
CA ARG A 188 -1.21 2.48 -16.12
C ARG A 188 0.28 2.63 -16.43
N ASP A 189 0.70 3.78 -16.96
CA ASP A 189 2.08 4.03 -17.38
C ASP A 189 3.05 4.14 -16.20
N TYR A 190 2.54 4.30 -14.97
CA TYR A 190 3.31 4.50 -13.75
C TYR A 190 3.29 3.30 -12.80
N LEU A 191 2.51 2.27 -13.11
CA LEU A 191 2.43 1.05 -12.32
C LEU A 191 3.72 0.23 -12.45
N ASP A 192 4.22 -0.29 -11.33
CA ASP A 192 5.39 -1.17 -11.35
C ASP A 192 5.02 -2.54 -11.93
N GLN A 193 5.63 -2.92 -13.06
CA GLN A 193 5.38 -4.19 -13.76
C GLN A 193 6.50 -5.21 -13.54
N SER A 194 7.43 -4.94 -12.62
CA SER A 194 8.68 -5.70 -12.51
C SER A 194 8.56 -7.07 -11.82
N GLU A 195 7.44 -7.38 -11.17
CA GLU A 195 7.17 -8.70 -10.57
C GLU A 195 6.30 -9.59 -11.50
N MET A 196 7.00 -10.28 -12.40
CA MET A 196 6.66 -11.39 -13.33
C MET A 196 5.21 -11.74 -13.77
N SER A 197 5.08 -11.73 -15.11
CA SER A 197 4.35 -12.64 -16.03
C SER A 197 2.82 -12.56 -16.20
N GLY A 198 2.36 -11.47 -16.79
CA GLY A 198 1.31 -11.54 -17.83
C GLY A 198 0.03 -10.79 -17.50
N ALA A 199 -0.33 -10.65 -16.23
CA ALA A 199 -1.43 -9.80 -15.80
C ALA A 199 -0.91 -8.47 -15.23
N TYR A 200 -1.60 -7.36 -15.51
CA TYR A 200 -1.10 -6.03 -15.18
C TYR A 200 -1.20 -5.72 -13.67
N PHE A 201 -2.03 -6.47 -12.95
CA PHE A 201 -2.34 -6.28 -11.53
C PHE A 201 -1.79 -7.36 -10.59
N GLU A 202 -1.18 -8.42 -11.12
CA GLU A 202 -0.39 -9.41 -10.36
C GLU A 202 0.85 -8.80 -9.65
N THR A 203 1.09 -7.50 -9.82
CA THR A 203 2.29 -6.75 -9.42
C THR A 203 2.36 -6.41 -7.93
N LEU A 204 1.32 -6.74 -7.16
CA LEU A 204 1.39 -6.86 -5.71
C LEU A 204 1.09 -8.33 -5.35
N PRO A 205 2.10 -9.19 -5.11
CA PRO A 205 1.91 -10.61 -4.75
C PRO A 205 1.20 -10.84 -3.39
N PHE A 206 0.62 -9.79 -2.83
CA PHE A 206 -0.01 -9.70 -1.53
C PHE A 206 -1.53 -9.52 -1.60
N PHE A 207 -2.09 -9.29 -2.80
CA PHE A 207 -3.53 -9.21 -3.03
C PHE A 207 -4.00 -10.43 -3.81
N VAL A 208 -4.93 -11.15 -3.18
CA VAL A 208 -5.53 -12.36 -3.73
C VAL A 208 -6.52 -11.95 -4.83
N ASP A 209 -6.31 -12.49 -6.03
CA ASP A 209 -7.29 -12.56 -7.14
C ASP A 209 -7.70 -11.24 -7.84
N GLU A 210 -6.85 -10.21 -7.90
CA GLU A 210 -7.11 -8.96 -8.69
C GLU A 210 -8.44 -8.26 -8.39
N ARG A 211 -8.93 -8.45 -7.15
CA ARG A 211 -10.20 -7.90 -6.67
C ARG A 211 -9.97 -6.66 -5.83
N MET A 212 -10.76 -5.63 -6.08
CA MET A 212 -10.82 -4.44 -5.25
C MET A 212 -11.47 -4.74 -3.90
N LEU A 213 -11.00 -4.05 -2.86
CA LEU A 213 -11.68 -4.05 -1.57
C LEU A 213 -12.97 -3.23 -1.67
N VAL A 214 -14.05 -3.71 -1.07
CA VAL A 214 -15.35 -3.03 -1.09
C VAL A 214 -15.66 -2.41 0.26
N GLN A 215 -15.77 -1.10 0.29
CA GLN A 215 -16.39 -0.39 1.41
C GLN A 215 -17.83 -0.02 1.05
N GLY A 216 -18.79 -0.47 1.86
CA GLY A 216 -20.22 -0.28 1.56
C GLY A 216 -20.99 0.42 2.67
N PHE A 217 -21.95 1.26 2.31
CA PHE A 217 -23.04 1.68 3.20
C PHE A 217 -24.35 1.16 2.62
N TYR A 218 -25.03 0.31 3.39
CA TYR A 218 -26.31 -0.28 3.04
C TYR A 218 -27.38 0.22 4.01
N GLY A 219 -28.18 1.17 3.55
CA GLY A 219 -29.39 1.63 4.22
C GLY A 219 -30.54 0.71 3.86
N PHE A 220 -31.18 0.14 4.87
CA PHE A 220 -32.34 -0.74 4.72
C PHE A 220 -33.63 0.06 4.88
N GLU A 221 -34.73 -0.48 4.36
CA GLU A 221 -36.06 0.04 4.72
C GLU A 221 -36.33 -0.15 6.23
N PRO A 222 -37.10 0.75 6.90
CA PRO A 222 -37.22 0.80 8.37
C PRO A 222 -37.66 -0.49 9.06
N ASP A 223 -38.48 -1.29 8.39
CA ASP A 223 -39.07 -2.50 8.94
C ASP A 223 -38.25 -3.76 8.58
N ALA A 224 -37.10 -3.61 7.92
CA ALA A 224 -36.26 -4.73 7.56
C ALA A 224 -35.51 -5.31 8.77
N GLU A 225 -35.54 -6.63 8.92
CA GLU A 225 -34.80 -7.33 9.95
C GLU A 225 -33.38 -7.65 9.48
N ILE A 226 -32.37 -7.09 10.17
CA ILE A 226 -30.96 -7.43 9.94
C ILE A 226 -30.63 -8.73 10.69
N THR A 227 -30.80 -9.86 10.00
CA THR A 227 -30.46 -11.18 10.53
C THR A 227 -28.96 -11.48 10.49
N GLU A 228 -28.50 -12.47 11.26
CA GLU A 228 -27.11 -12.95 11.21
C GLU A 228 -26.72 -13.43 9.80
N THR A 229 -27.66 -14.03 9.07
CA THR A 229 -27.48 -14.44 7.66
C THR A 229 -27.26 -13.23 6.75
N VAL A 230 -28.02 -12.15 6.93
CA VAL A 230 -27.84 -10.90 6.16
C VAL A 230 -26.47 -10.29 6.41
N LEU A 231 -26.03 -10.22 7.67
CA LEU A 231 -24.70 -9.72 8.02
C LEU A 231 -23.60 -10.56 7.36
N TYR A 232 -23.69 -11.88 7.45
CA TYR A 232 -22.72 -12.78 6.85
C TYR A 232 -22.60 -12.56 5.34
N ARG A 233 -23.74 -12.49 4.64
CA ARG A 233 -23.78 -12.25 3.19
C ARG A 233 -23.16 -10.91 2.80
N ILE A 234 -23.41 -9.85 3.57
CA ILE A 234 -22.78 -8.54 3.34
C ILE A 234 -21.25 -8.62 3.50
N SER A 235 -20.77 -9.35 4.50
CA SER A 235 -19.33 -9.55 4.71
C SER A 235 -18.68 -10.26 3.52
N GLN A 236 -19.29 -11.36 3.07
CA GLN A 236 -18.76 -12.20 1.99
C GLN A 236 -19.05 -11.66 0.59
N ILE A 237 -19.90 -10.64 0.47
CA ILE A 237 -20.46 -10.17 -0.80
C ILE A 237 -21.23 -11.30 -1.52
N ASP A 238 -21.99 -12.08 -0.75
CA ASP A 238 -22.80 -13.18 -1.29
C ASP A 238 -24.08 -12.63 -1.95
N GLY A 239 -23.96 -12.27 -3.23
CA GLY A 239 -25.04 -11.80 -4.08
C GLY A 239 -25.98 -12.91 -4.55
N LEU A 240 -25.91 -13.21 -5.84
CA LEU A 240 -26.82 -14.12 -6.53
C LEU A 240 -26.08 -15.33 -7.08
N ASN A 241 -26.76 -16.47 -7.16
CA ASN A 241 -26.23 -17.66 -7.82
C ASN A 241 -26.54 -17.64 -9.33
N GLY A 242 -26.01 -18.61 -10.08
CA GLY A 242 -26.26 -18.77 -11.52
C GLY A 242 -27.73 -19.01 -11.93
N THR A 243 -28.65 -19.12 -10.97
CA THR A 243 -30.11 -19.20 -11.21
C THR A 243 -30.86 -17.94 -10.79
N ASP A 244 -30.15 -16.82 -10.57
CA ASP A 244 -30.68 -15.53 -10.13
C ASP A 244 -31.43 -15.59 -8.79
N ARG A 245 -30.94 -16.42 -7.87
CA ARG A 245 -31.48 -16.54 -6.51
C ARG A 245 -30.46 -16.11 -5.47
N PRO A 246 -30.90 -15.56 -4.32
CA PRO A 246 -30.02 -15.22 -3.21
C PRO A 246 -29.10 -16.38 -2.84
N TYR A 247 -27.82 -16.10 -2.75
CA TYR A 247 -26.77 -17.07 -2.43
C TYR A 247 -26.20 -16.81 -1.03
N ILE A 248 -25.67 -17.88 -0.42
CA ILE A 248 -24.84 -17.81 0.77
C ILE A 248 -23.75 -18.87 0.67
N SER A 249 -22.51 -18.48 0.98
CA SER A 249 -21.33 -19.32 0.85
C SER A 249 -21.13 -20.32 2.01
N ALA A 250 -21.84 -20.12 3.13
CA ALA A 250 -21.85 -21.04 4.28
C ALA A 250 -23.24 -21.59 4.59
N SER A 251 -23.30 -22.89 4.93
CA SER A 251 -24.55 -23.58 5.27
C SER A 251 -24.75 -23.83 6.76
N ASP A 252 -23.69 -23.79 7.57
CA ASP A 252 -23.73 -24.07 9.01
C ASP A 252 -24.10 -22.80 9.82
N PRO A 253 -25.26 -22.77 10.51
CA PRO A 253 -25.67 -21.64 11.31
C PRO A 253 -24.72 -21.30 12.48
N GLU A 254 -24.09 -22.31 13.09
CA GLU A 254 -23.18 -22.09 14.23
C GLU A 254 -21.91 -21.38 13.74
N TYR A 255 -21.37 -21.83 12.60
CA TYR A 255 -20.27 -21.15 11.92
C TYR A 255 -20.59 -19.69 11.59
N ILE A 256 -21.78 -19.42 11.02
CA ILE A 256 -22.22 -18.05 10.67
C ILE A 256 -22.26 -17.15 11.91
N GLN A 257 -22.83 -17.66 13.01
CA GLN A 257 -22.92 -16.92 14.26
C GLN A 257 -21.54 -16.60 14.85
N ASP A 258 -20.64 -17.59 14.88
CA ASP A 258 -19.27 -17.43 15.37
C ASP A 258 -18.44 -16.49 14.48
N TYR A 259 -18.67 -16.54 13.17
CA TYR A 259 -18.05 -15.65 12.21
C TYR A 259 -18.47 -14.20 12.48
N ASN A 260 -19.77 -13.92 12.56
CA ASN A 260 -20.29 -12.58 12.80
C ASN A 260 -19.85 -12.04 14.17
N ARG A 261 -19.76 -12.89 15.20
CA ARG A 261 -19.25 -12.48 16.51
C ARG A 261 -17.81 -11.94 16.45
N LYS A 262 -16.99 -12.43 15.52
CA LYS A 262 -15.59 -11.99 15.35
C LYS A 262 -15.46 -10.77 14.42
N HIS A 263 -16.32 -10.66 13.42
CA HIS A 263 -16.19 -9.71 12.32
C HIS A 263 -17.16 -8.53 12.39
N THR A 264 -18.12 -8.54 13.32
CA THR A 264 -19.12 -7.50 13.46
C THR A 264 -18.95 -6.67 14.74
N TYR A 265 -18.92 -5.36 14.60
CA TYR A 265 -19.06 -4.41 15.69
C TYR A 265 -20.52 -4.03 15.90
N ARG A 266 -20.99 -4.27 17.13
CA ARG A 266 -22.43 -4.33 17.49
C ARG A 266 -22.86 -3.22 18.46
N ARG A 267 -22.11 -2.11 18.58
CA ARG A 267 -22.39 -1.05 19.57
C ARG A 267 -23.80 -0.47 19.46
N TRP A 268 -24.36 -0.44 18.25
CA TRP A 268 -25.68 0.11 17.95
C TRP A 268 -26.68 -0.94 17.47
N ALA A 269 -26.43 -2.22 17.78
CA ALA A 269 -27.39 -3.28 17.53
C ALA A 269 -28.69 -3.02 18.32
N PRO A 270 -29.87 -3.39 17.77
CA PRO A 270 -30.07 -4.11 16.52
C PRO A 270 -30.13 -3.22 15.26
N ASP A 271 -30.10 -1.90 15.40
CA ASP A 271 -30.39 -0.98 14.29
C ASP A 271 -29.21 -0.80 13.33
N THR A 272 -27.97 -0.96 13.81
CA THR A 272 -26.78 -0.63 13.03
C THR A 272 -25.60 -1.52 13.39
N TYR A 273 -24.92 -1.99 12.35
CA TYR A 273 -23.78 -2.87 12.43
C TYR A 273 -22.66 -2.37 11.52
N TYR A 274 -21.42 -2.54 11.98
CA TYR A 274 -20.25 -2.43 11.13
C TYR A 274 -19.63 -3.82 11.02
N ILE A 275 -19.44 -4.31 9.80
CA ILE A 275 -18.88 -5.63 9.55
C ILE A 275 -17.63 -5.49 8.68
N THR A 276 -16.59 -6.23 9.02
CA THR A 276 -15.33 -6.18 8.28
C THR A 276 -14.71 -7.57 8.14
N ASN A 277 -14.18 -7.83 6.96
CA ASN A 277 -13.28 -8.93 6.69
C ASN A 277 -12.11 -8.42 5.83
N GLU A 278 -11.33 -9.33 5.24
CA GLU A 278 -10.17 -8.94 4.42
C GLU A 278 -10.53 -8.24 3.10
N GLN A 279 -11.76 -8.38 2.62
CA GLN A 279 -12.24 -7.87 1.33
C GLN A 279 -13.34 -6.83 1.46
N THR A 280 -13.92 -6.66 2.65
CA THR A 280 -15.04 -5.75 2.88
C THR A 280 -14.95 -4.96 4.17
N PHE A 281 -15.49 -3.76 4.12
CA PHE A 281 -15.84 -2.97 5.30
C PHE A 281 -17.18 -2.28 5.08
N SER A 282 -18.22 -2.77 5.74
CA SER A 282 -19.59 -2.36 5.47
C SER A 282 -20.29 -1.83 6.70
N CYS A 283 -21.02 -0.73 6.54
CA CYS A 283 -21.97 -0.21 7.50
C CYS A 283 -23.39 -0.58 7.04
N VAL A 284 -24.17 -1.17 7.94
CA VAL A 284 -25.50 -1.67 7.68
C VAL A 284 -26.45 -1.01 8.68
N SER A 285 -27.52 -0.37 8.22
CA SER A 285 -28.42 0.35 9.11
C SER A 285 -29.88 0.37 8.63
N CYS A 286 -30.82 0.23 9.56
CA CYS A 286 -32.26 0.51 9.33
C CYS A 286 -32.66 1.93 9.76
N ARG A 287 -31.70 2.79 10.13
CA ARG A 287 -31.98 4.17 10.52
C ARG A 287 -32.20 5.03 9.29
N GLU A 288 -33.06 6.04 9.41
CA GLU A 288 -33.42 6.94 8.31
C GLU A 288 -32.94 8.39 8.53
N GLY A 289 -33.09 9.19 7.48
CA GLY A 289 -32.89 10.64 7.49
C GLY A 289 -31.47 11.04 7.88
N GLU A 290 -31.37 12.06 8.73
CA GLU A 290 -30.09 12.64 9.15
C GLU A 290 -29.15 11.61 9.79
N SER A 291 -29.68 10.58 10.47
CA SER A 291 -28.85 9.54 11.06
C SER A 291 -28.18 8.66 10.00
N ALA A 292 -28.91 8.28 8.96
CA ALA A 292 -28.38 7.51 7.82
C ALA A 292 -27.30 8.31 7.09
N VAL A 293 -27.60 9.57 6.78
CA VAL A 293 -26.68 10.49 6.12
C VAL A 293 -25.39 10.67 6.94
N ARG A 294 -25.50 10.86 8.25
CA ARG A 294 -24.32 10.97 9.13
C ARG A 294 -23.44 9.71 9.08
N MET A 295 -24.04 8.53 9.04
CA MET A 295 -23.28 7.27 8.96
C MET A 295 -22.61 7.09 7.59
N ALA A 296 -23.30 7.44 6.51
CA ALA A 296 -22.71 7.47 5.17
C ALA A 296 -21.53 8.45 5.09
N ASN A 297 -21.69 9.67 5.65
CA ASN A 297 -20.63 10.67 5.73
C ASN A 297 -19.42 10.15 6.53
N GLN A 298 -19.66 9.43 7.63
CA GLN A 298 -18.59 8.80 8.41
C GLN A 298 -17.85 7.70 7.64
N MET A 299 -18.58 6.94 6.81
CA MET A 299 -17.98 5.97 5.92
C MET A 299 -17.13 6.66 4.84
N TYR A 300 -17.57 7.77 4.26
CA TYR A 300 -16.76 8.51 3.28
C TYR A 300 -15.57 9.28 3.88
N GLY A 301 -15.68 9.68 5.14
CA GLY A 301 -14.68 10.46 5.87
C GLY A 301 -13.85 9.61 6.83
N GLU A 302 -14.22 9.62 8.10
CA GLU A 302 -13.34 9.18 9.18
C GLU A 302 -12.93 7.72 9.03
N TYR A 303 -13.90 6.86 8.74
CA TYR A 303 -13.67 5.42 8.69
C TYR A 303 -12.99 4.99 7.39
N TYR A 304 -13.16 5.73 6.29
CA TYR A 304 -12.42 5.51 5.05
C TYR A 304 -10.92 5.68 5.25
N TYR A 305 -10.49 6.77 5.90
CA TYR A 305 -9.06 6.97 6.20
C TYR A 305 -8.52 5.93 7.19
N GLY A 306 -9.34 5.44 8.12
CA GLY A 306 -8.96 4.37 9.05
C GLY A 306 -8.76 3.04 8.33
N LEU A 307 -9.62 2.75 7.35
CA LEU A 307 -9.50 1.61 6.44
C LEU A 307 -8.24 1.72 5.58
N LEU A 308 -8.02 2.86 4.90
CA LEU A 308 -6.83 3.10 4.09
C LEU A 308 -5.54 2.94 4.89
N LEU A 309 -5.49 3.48 6.11
CA LEU A 309 -4.33 3.36 6.98
C LEU A 309 -4.09 1.90 7.39
N SER A 310 -5.16 1.15 7.67
CA SER A 310 -5.06 -0.28 8.01
C SER A 310 -4.54 -1.11 6.82
N LEU A 311 -5.00 -0.80 5.59
CA LEU A 311 -4.52 -1.42 4.37
C LEU A 311 -3.06 -1.04 4.10
N PHE A 312 -2.71 0.24 4.22
CA PHE A 312 -1.34 0.70 4.09
C PHE A 312 -0.39 -0.04 5.03
N HIS A 313 -0.77 -0.20 6.30
CA HIS A 313 0.03 -0.97 7.26
C HIS A 313 0.23 -2.41 6.80
N LYS A 314 -0.85 -3.13 6.43
CA LYS A 314 -0.77 -4.51 5.96
C LYS A 314 0.17 -4.64 4.76
N ILE A 315 0.00 -3.79 3.75
CA ILE A 315 0.77 -3.88 2.50
C ILE A 315 2.24 -3.57 2.73
N VAL A 316 2.55 -2.50 3.45
CA VAL A 316 3.96 -2.14 3.71
C VAL A 316 4.63 -3.24 4.52
N LEU A 317 3.96 -3.80 5.53
CA LEU A 317 4.51 -4.91 6.32
C LEU A 317 4.78 -6.15 5.46
N LEU A 318 3.83 -6.53 4.60
CA LEU A 318 4.02 -7.64 3.67
C LEU A 318 5.15 -7.39 2.68
N LYS A 319 5.27 -6.15 2.16
CA LYS A 319 6.38 -5.74 1.28
C LYS A 319 7.73 -5.86 1.99
N LEU A 320 7.83 -5.39 3.24
CA LEU A 320 9.05 -5.51 4.06
C LEU A 320 9.40 -6.98 4.35
N ALA A 321 8.41 -7.80 4.69
CA ALA A 321 8.60 -9.25 4.90
C ALA A 321 9.05 -9.96 3.63
N ASN A 322 8.49 -9.61 2.47
CA ASN A 322 8.90 -10.18 1.18
C ASN A 322 10.35 -9.80 0.84
N ILE A 323 10.71 -8.52 0.96
CA ILE A 323 12.10 -8.07 0.74
C ILE A 323 13.03 -8.87 1.65
N HIS A 324 12.71 -8.99 2.94
CA HIS A 324 13.48 -9.81 3.88
C HIS A 324 13.68 -11.25 3.39
N SER A 325 12.61 -11.91 2.94
CA SER A 325 12.64 -13.30 2.48
C SER A 325 13.54 -13.54 1.25
N ARG A 326 13.75 -12.50 0.43
CA ARG A 326 14.55 -12.58 -0.81
C ARG A 326 16.03 -12.27 -0.61
N LEU A 327 16.40 -11.65 0.51
CA LEU A 327 17.78 -11.25 0.78
C LEU A 327 18.72 -12.46 0.80
N ARG A 328 19.74 -12.44 -0.06
CA ARG A 328 20.84 -13.39 0.00
C ARG A 328 21.92 -12.83 0.91
N ILE A 329 22.09 -13.47 2.06
CA ILE A 329 22.97 -13.09 3.18
C ILE A 329 24.41 -12.69 2.75
N GLU A 330 24.91 -13.22 1.64
CA GLU A 330 26.31 -13.00 1.21
C GLU A 330 26.52 -11.84 0.23
N HIS A 331 25.48 -11.35 -0.44
CA HIS A 331 25.64 -10.43 -1.58
C HIS A 331 24.90 -9.08 -1.45
N ASP A 332 23.88 -8.99 -0.59
CA ASP A 332 22.90 -7.89 -0.66
C ASP A 332 23.04 -6.87 0.50
N TYR A 333 24.28 -6.47 0.85
CA TYR A 333 24.52 -5.55 1.98
C TYR A 333 23.78 -4.22 1.85
N GLU A 334 23.74 -3.63 0.65
CA GLU A 334 23.02 -2.36 0.43
C GLU A 334 21.52 -2.51 0.62
N GLU A 335 20.97 -3.68 0.30
CA GLU A 335 19.55 -3.99 0.49
C GLU A 335 19.22 -4.27 1.95
N ILE A 336 20.12 -4.93 2.70
CA ILE A 336 20.02 -5.09 4.17
C ILE A 336 19.96 -3.71 4.85
N GLU A 337 20.88 -2.80 4.51
CA GLU A 337 20.91 -1.44 5.08
C GLU A 337 19.63 -0.67 4.72
N SER A 338 19.14 -0.83 3.48
CA SER A 338 17.87 -0.26 3.03
C SER A 338 16.68 -0.80 3.82
N LEU A 339 16.61 -2.11 4.01
CA LEU A 339 15.51 -2.77 4.70
C LEU A 339 15.46 -2.36 6.18
N ILE A 340 16.60 -2.30 6.87
CA ILE A 340 16.69 -1.79 8.25
C ILE A 340 16.17 -0.35 8.30
N PHE A 341 16.57 0.49 7.35
CA PHE A 341 16.09 1.88 7.29
C PHE A 341 14.57 1.94 7.07
N ASP A 342 14.04 1.14 6.16
CA ASP A 342 12.62 1.14 5.80
C ASP A 342 11.73 0.63 6.95
N ILE A 343 12.13 -0.45 7.64
CA ILE A 343 11.43 -0.94 8.83
C ILE A 343 11.44 0.13 9.94
N ASN A 344 12.60 0.76 10.19
CA ASN A 344 12.68 1.82 11.21
C ASN A 344 11.85 3.05 10.84
N ARG A 345 11.85 3.46 9.56
CA ARG A 345 11.02 4.56 9.07
C ARG A 345 9.54 4.24 9.23
N PHE A 346 9.11 3.02 8.88
CA PHE A 346 7.74 2.55 9.06
C PHE A 346 7.33 2.60 10.54
N SER A 347 8.14 1.98 11.41
CA SER A 347 7.91 1.91 12.86
C SER A 347 7.83 3.30 13.51
N ALA A 348 8.74 4.21 13.16
CA ALA A 348 8.84 5.51 13.82
C ALA A 348 7.82 6.54 13.33
N LYS A 349 7.37 6.45 12.07
CA LYS A 349 6.55 7.50 11.44
C LYS A 349 5.13 7.08 11.08
N PHE A 350 4.87 5.79 10.91
CA PHE A 350 3.60 5.32 10.35
C PHE A 350 2.87 4.34 11.25
N TYR A 351 3.57 3.62 12.13
CA TYR A 351 2.97 2.56 12.96
C TYR A 351 2.79 2.99 14.42
N PHE A 352 1.65 3.60 14.73
CA PHE A 352 1.26 3.96 16.10
C PHE A 352 0.08 3.10 16.56
N LEU A 353 0.02 2.78 17.86
CA LEU A 353 -1.08 2.01 18.45
C LEU A 353 -2.35 2.85 18.60
N GLU A 354 -2.23 4.12 19.00
CA GLU A 354 -3.37 5.02 19.20
C GLU A 354 -3.37 6.09 18.11
N LEU A 355 -4.21 5.93 17.08
CA LEU A 355 -4.26 6.86 15.94
C LEU A 355 -5.51 7.75 15.96
N ILE A 356 -6.58 7.30 16.61
CA ILE A 356 -7.88 7.97 16.63
C ILE A 356 -8.23 8.37 18.07
N SER A 357 -8.60 9.64 18.25
CA SER A 357 -8.94 10.25 19.54
C SER A 357 -10.35 9.88 20.02
N GLN A 358 -11.29 9.71 19.07
CA GLN A 358 -12.68 9.40 19.37
C GLN A 358 -12.88 7.92 19.70
N SER A 359 -13.62 7.63 20.78
CA SER A 359 -13.83 6.24 21.26
C SER A 359 -14.39 5.29 20.19
N GLN A 360 -15.41 5.75 19.44
CA GLN A 360 -16.09 4.96 18.41
C GLN A 360 -15.15 4.61 17.25
N GLY A 361 -14.48 5.61 16.68
CA GLY A 361 -13.51 5.39 15.60
C GLY A 361 -12.33 4.53 16.06
N ARG A 362 -11.88 4.68 17.31
CA ARG A 362 -10.83 3.82 17.89
C ARG A 362 -11.23 2.36 17.95
N GLU A 363 -12.46 2.06 18.37
CA GLU A 363 -12.98 0.69 18.43
C GLU A 363 -13.09 0.05 17.03
N ILE A 364 -13.60 0.78 16.04
CA ILE A 364 -13.68 0.32 14.64
C ILE A 364 -12.29 0.10 14.06
N PHE A 365 -11.37 1.04 14.26
CA PHE A 365 -10.01 0.93 13.76
C PHE A 365 -9.24 -0.24 14.39
N PHE A 366 -9.44 -0.49 15.68
CA PHE A 366 -8.88 -1.68 16.35
C PHE A 366 -9.42 -2.98 15.72
N GLN A 367 -10.72 -3.01 15.40
CA GLN A 367 -11.31 -4.15 14.70
C GLN A 367 -10.71 -4.35 13.31
N LEU A 368 -10.56 -3.28 12.52
CA LEU A 368 -9.91 -3.34 11.21
C LEU A 368 -8.49 -3.92 11.33
N ARG A 369 -7.64 -3.37 12.21
CA ARG A 369 -6.28 -3.88 12.43
C ARG A 369 -6.23 -5.34 12.82
N LYS A 370 -7.17 -5.78 13.66
CA LYS A 370 -7.28 -7.17 14.09
C LYS A 370 -7.62 -8.09 12.93
N VAL A 371 -8.61 -7.71 12.11
CA VAL A 371 -9.02 -8.48 10.93
C VAL A 371 -7.89 -8.58 9.90
N TYR A 372 -7.17 -7.48 9.67
CA TYR A 372 -6.03 -7.46 8.74
C TYR A 372 -4.75 -8.12 9.28
N GLY A 373 -4.72 -8.48 10.58
CA GLY A 373 -3.54 -9.09 11.20
C GLY A 373 -2.35 -8.15 11.35
N ASN A 374 -2.58 -6.83 11.33
CA ASN A 374 -1.51 -5.82 11.28
C ASN A 374 -0.52 -5.96 12.44
N ASP A 375 -1.01 -6.21 13.66
CA ASP A 375 -0.16 -6.35 14.84
C ASP A 375 0.74 -7.60 14.76
N GLN A 376 0.22 -8.71 14.26
CA GLN A 376 0.98 -9.95 14.10
C GLN A 376 2.06 -9.79 13.02
N LEU A 377 1.71 -9.20 11.88
CA LEU A 377 2.65 -8.89 10.80
C LEU A 377 3.75 -7.92 11.25
N TYR A 378 3.38 -6.92 12.06
CA TYR A 378 4.34 -5.97 12.60
C TYR A 378 5.34 -6.64 13.54
N ASP A 379 4.87 -7.50 14.44
CA ASP A 379 5.73 -8.24 15.35
C ASP A 379 6.68 -9.18 14.60
N GLU A 380 6.21 -9.83 13.53
CA GLU A 380 7.04 -10.66 12.64
C GLU A 380 8.15 -9.83 11.97
N VAL A 381 7.79 -8.74 11.27
CA VAL A 381 8.76 -7.87 10.60
C VAL A 381 9.75 -7.26 11.60
N LYS A 382 9.29 -6.85 12.79
CA LYS A 382 10.16 -6.32 13.82
C LYS A 382 11.13 -7.37 14.36
N GLY A 383 10.69 -8.63 14.50
CA GLY A 383 11.55 -9.75 14.89
C GLY A 383 12.73 -9.94 13.93
N THR A 384 12.55 -9.68 12.63
CA THR A 384 13.62 -9.80 11.63
C THR A 384 14.72 -8.74 11.77
N LEU A 385 14.49 -7.63 12.48
CA LEU A 385 15.49 -6.57 12.64
C LEU A 385 16.76 -7.06 13.35
N ASP A 386 16.61 -7.87 14.40
CA ASP A 386 17.74 -8.37 15.16
C ASP A 386 18.63 -9.27 14.29
N ASP A 387 18.01 -10.08 13.42
CA ASP A 387 18.72 -10.91 12.45
C ASP A 387 19.46 -10.05 11.42
N LEU A 388 18.80 -9.01 10.88
CA LEU A 388 19.42 -8.07 9.93
C LEU A 388 20.61 -7.33 10.53
N PHE A 389 20.51 -6.85 11.78
CA PHE A 389 21.63 -6.22 12.48
C PHE A 389 22.78 -7.20 12.70
N GLN A 390 22.51 -8.43 13.13
CA GLN A 390 23.54 -9.45 13.26
C GLN A 390 24.23 -9.76 11.93
N TYR A 391 23.50 -9.79 10.82
CA TYR A 391 24.09 -9.96 9.49
C TYR A 391 24.98 -8.79 9.10
N GLN A 392 24.53 -7.56 9.36
CA GLN A 392 25.30 -6.35 9.12
C GLN A 392 26.62 -6.36 9.92
N GLU A 393 26.58 -6.73 11.19
CA GLU A 393 27.77 -6.84 12.06
C GLU A 393 28.72 -7.93 11.58
N LYS A 394 28.22 -9.14 11.26
CA LYS A 394 29.05 -10.24 10.73
C LYS A 394 29.74 -9.86 9.42
N PHE A 395 29.03 -9.16 8.53
CA PHE A 395 29.61 -8.68 7.27
C PHE A 395 30.70 -7.62 7.51
N GLN A 396 30.44 -6.64 8.38
CA GLN A 396 31.44 -5.63 8.75
C GLN A 396 32.67 -6.27 9.43
N GLY A 397 32.46 -7.28 10.27
CA GLY A 397 33.51 -8.10 10.87
C GLY A 397 34.38 -8.78 9.81
N ARG A 398 33.79 -9.56 8.89
CA ARG A 398 34.51 -10.19 7.77
C ARG A 398 35.30 -9.19 6.94
N ARG A 399 34.72 -8.01 6.67
CA ARG A 399 35.38 -6.95 5.91
C ARG A 399 36.59 -6.38 6.65
N ARG A 400 36.46 -6.13 7.96
CA ARG A 400 37.55 -5.67 8.82
C ARG A 400 38.67 -6.71 8.87
N ASP A 401 38.33 -7.98 9.04
CA ASP A 401 39.29 -9.08 9.11
C ASP A 401 40.04 -9.25 7.77
N ASN A 402 39.35 -9.13 6.63
CA ASN A 402 39.98 -9.10 5.32
C ASN A 402 40.94 -7.92 5.15
N LEU A 403 40.55 -6.72 5.59
CA LEU A 403 41.43 -5.55 5.55
C LEU A 403 42.65 -5.72 6.47
N LEU A 404 42.48 -6.29 7.67
CA LEU A 404 43.57 -6.62 8.58
C LEU A 404 44.50 -7.68 7.98
N MET A 405 43.97 -8.70 7.31
CA MET A 405 44.77 -9.70 6.59
C MET A 405 45.60 -9.05 5.48
N ILE A 406 44.98 -8.22 4.64
CA ILE A 406 45.68 -7.46 3.59
C ILE A 406 46.79 -6.60 4.18
N LEU A 407 46.48 -5.81 5.22
CA LEU A 407 47.44 -4.96 5.91
C LEU A 407 48.58 -5.79 6.54
N THR A 408 48.27 -6.94 7.12
CA THR A 408 49.26 -7.85 7.72
C THR A 408 50.17 -8.43 6.66
N VAL A 409 49.64 -8.91 5.53
CA VAL A 409 50.43 -9.38 4.39
C VAL A 409 51.34 -8.26 3.89
N PHE A 410 50.82 -7.04 3.69
CA PHE A 410 51.66 -5.91 3.29
C PHE A 410 52.70 -5.54 4.33
N THR A 411 52.38 -5.58 5.62
CA THR A 411 53.33 -5.27 6.71
C THR A 411 54.41 -6.33 6.83
N VAL A 412 54.07 -7.61 6.65
CA VAL A 412 55.03 -8.72 6.66
C VAL A 412 55.95 -8.62 5.45
N ILE A 413 55.41 -8.42 4.24
CA ILE A 413 56.27 -8.29 3.05
C ILE A 413 57.09 -6.99 3.12
N SER A 414 56.51 -5.86 3.54
CA SER A 414 57.24 -4.62 3.76
C SER A 414 58.24 -4.69 4.92
N GLY A 415 58.00 -5.53 5.93
CA GLY A 415 58.89 -5.72 7.07
C GLY A 415 60.08 -6.62 6.70
N ILE A 416 59.84 -7.69 5.94
CA ILE A 416 60.88 -8.59 5.42
C ILE A 416 61.74 -7.88 4.36
N TYR A 417 61.13 -7.08 3.48
CA TYR A 417 61.82 -6.52 2.31
C TYR A 417 62.13 -5.01 2.41
N GLY A 418 61.33 -4.23 3.14
CA GLY A 418 61.38 -2.76 3.12
C GLY A 418 62.30 -2.14 4.17
N MET A 419 62.50 -2.77 5.33
CA MET A 419 63.14 -2.10 6.47
C MET A 419 64.66 -1.91 6.35
N ASN A 420 65.34 -2.54 5.38
CA ASN A 420 66.80 -2.49 5.30
C ASN A 420 67.41 -2.19 3.92
N GLN A 421 66.62 -2.07 2.84
CA GLN A 421 67.18 -2.01 1.48
C GLN A 421 66.63 -0.91 0.56
N VAL A 422 65.37 -0.49 0.68
CA VAL A 422 64.74 0.41 -0.33
C VAL A 422 64.13 1.68 0.25
N ILE A 423 63.71 1.68 1.51
CA ILE A 423 63.05 2.84 2.14
C ILE A 423 64.02 4.01 2.40
N GLU A 424 65.31 3.74 2.65
CA GLU A 424 66.32 4.80 2.81
C GLU A 424 66.60 5.55 1.51
N ASP A 425 66.59 4.86 0.37
CA ASP A 425 66.83 5.46 -0.95
C ASP A 425 65.62 6.24 -1.50
N LEU A 426 64.42 6.02 -0.93
CA LEU A 426 63.19 6.76 -1.22
C LEU A 426 63.02 8.04 -0.36
N LYS A 427 63.93 8.32 0.60
CA LYS A 427 63.90 9.57 1.37
C LYS A 427 64.37 10.74 0.51
N SER A 428 63.68 11.87 0.61
CA SER A 428 64.02 13.08 -0.15
C SER A 428 65.38 13.66 0.27
N PRO A 429 66.25 14.07 -0.69
CA PRO A 429 66.07 14.04 -2.14
C PRO A 429 66.29 12.64 -2.75
N ILE A 430 65.41 12.23 -3.67
CA ILE A 430 65.43 10.90 -4.29
C ILE A 430 66.66 10.75 -5.20
N HIS A 431 67.56 9.83 -4.85
CA HIS A 431 68.78 9.57 -5.60
C HIS A 431 68.55 8.52 -6.70
N TRP A 432 68.01 8.96 -7.84
CA TRP A 432 67.69 8.11 -9.00
C TRP A 432 68.87 7.29 -9.54
N ASP A 433 70.10 7.77 -9.36
CA ASP A 433 71.33 7.11 -9.82
C ASP A 433 71.61 5.78 -9.09
N LYS A 434 71.11 5.61 -7.86
CA LYS A 434 71.27 4.37 -7.08
C LYS A 434 70.30 3.25 -7.50
N MET A 435 69.13 3.60 -8.03
CA MET A 435 68.14 2.60 -8.47
C MET A 435 68.61 1.77 -9.67
N LEU A 436 69.54 2.31 -10.48
CA LEU A 436 70.14 1.59 -11.61
C LEU A 436 71.08 0.45 -11.17
N GLY A 437 71.54 0.45 -9.91
CA GLY A 437 72.44 -0.57 -9.35
C GLY A 437 71.76 -1.60 -8.45
N TYR A 438 70.43 -1.62 -8.39
CA TYR A 438 69.67 -2.51 -7.51
C TYR A 438 69.92 -4.00 -7.83
N SER A 439 70.13 -4.78 -6.78
CA SER A 439 70.11 -6.23 -6.84
C SER A 439 68.72 -6.76 -7.18
N PRO A 440 68.59 -7.99 -7.69
CA PRO A 440 67.27 -8.60 -7.98
C PRO A 440 66.30 -8.59 -6.78
N PHE A 441 66.84 -8.64 -5.55
CA PHE A 441 66.07 -8.58 -4.32
C PHE A 441 65.57 -7.15 -4.00
N GLU A 442 66.35 -6.12 -4.29
CA GLU A 442 65.94 -4.71 -4.13
C GLU A 442 64.86 -4.30 -5.14
N TYR A 443 64.93 -4.81 -6.38
CA TYR A 443 63.85 -4.65 -7.35
C TYR A 443 62.55 -5.33 -6.91
N LEU A 444 62.64 -6.52 -6.31
CA LEU A 444 61.47 -7.21 -5.74
C LEU A 444 60.87 -6.41 -4.57
N ALA A 445 61.71 -5.88 -3.68
CA ALA A 445 61.29 -5.03 -2.57
C ALA A 445 60.61 -3.72 -3.03
N LEU A 446 61.16 -3.05 -4.04
CA LEU A 446 60.58 -1.86 -4.65
C LEU A 446 59.22 -2.18 -5.30
N PHE A 447 59.12 -3.29 -6.03
CA PHE A 447 57.88 -3.74 -6.68
C PHE A 447 56.76 -4.03 -5.66
N VAL A 448 57.07 -4.73 -4.57
CA VAL A 448 56.12 -4.96 -3.47
C VAL A 448 55.68 -3.63 -2.86
N THR A 449 56.61 -2.73 -2.58
CA THR A 449 56.31 -1.46 -1.93
C THR A 449 55.38 -0.61 -2.80
N MET A 450 55.66 -0.53 -4.10
CA MET A 450 54.84 0.18 -5.08
C MET A 450 53.46 -0.46 -5.26
N THR A 451 53.36 -1.79 -5.31
CA THR A 451 52.07 -2.49 -5.39
C THR A 451 51.25 -2.33 -4.11
N GLY A 452 51.89 -2.27 -2.94
CA GLY A 452 51.21 -1.98 -1.67
C GLY A 452 50.68 -0.56 -1.57
N ILE A 453 51.45 0.43 -2.03
CA ILE A 453 50.98 1.83 -2.12
C ILE A 453 49.83 1.92 -3.12
N ALA A 454 49.95 1.30 -4.30
CA ALA A 454 48.90 1.30 -5.32
C ALA A 454 47.61 0.62 -4.83
N ALA A 455 47.70 -0.55 -4.19
CA ALA A 455 46.55 -1.25 -3.62
C ALA A 455 45.88 -0.42 -2.52
N SER A 456 46.65 0.22 -1.64
CA SER A 456 46.13 1.11 -0.60
C SER A 456 45.41 2.32 -1.19
N LEU A 457 45.97 2.91 -2.26
CA LEU A 457 45.36 4.04 -2.96
C LEU A 457 44.05 3.64 -3.64
N VAL A 458 44.02 2.48 -4.31
CA VAL A 458 42.81 1.94 -4.96
C VAL A 458 41.71 1.66 -3.93
N LEU A 459 42.05 1.07 -2.79
CA LEU A 459 41.08 0.82 -1.71
C LEU A 459 40.53 2.13 -1.13
N ALA A 460 41.39 3.13 -0.90
CA ALA A 460 40.97 4.44 -0.41
C ALA A 460 40.04 5.16 -1.41
N VAL A 461 40.39 5.16 -2.69
CA VAL A 461 39.55 5.76 -3.75
C VAL A 461 38.22 5.03 -3.88
N ARG A 462 38.22 3.69 -3.83
CA ARG A 462 36.99 2.89 -3.89
C ARG A 462 36.07 3.14 -2.69
N GLU A 463 36.62 3.34 -1.49
CA GLU A 463 35.83 3.65 -0.31
C GLU A 463 35.18 5.04 -0.40
N VAL A 464 35.96 6.05 -0.81
CA VAL A 464 35.44 7.40 -1.04
C VAL A 464 34.35 7.37 -2.12
N TRP A 465 34.55 6.62 -3.20
CA TRP A 465 33.56 6.47 -4.27
C TRP A 465 32.27 5.81 -3.78
N ASN A 466 32.37 4.71 -3.04
CA ASN A 466 31.22 4.01 -2.46
C ASN A 466 30.46 4.90 -1.47
N GLN A 467 31.17 5.68 -0.65
CA GLN A 467 30.56 6.61 0.30
C GLN A 467 29.80 7.75 -0.40
N ILE A 468 30.35 8.28 -1.51
CA ILE A 468 29.67 9.27 -2.34
C ILE A 468 28.42 8.66 -3.01
N ARG A 469 28.52 7.43 -3.53
CA ARG A 469 27.38 6.72 -4.15
C ARG A 469 26.26 6.46 -3.13
N ARG A 470 26.59 6.01 -1.92
CA ARG A 470 25.65 5.80 -0.81
C ARG A 470 24.93 7.09 -0.43
N LYS A 471 25.68 8.18 -0.22
CA LYS A 471 25.08 9.50 0.10
C LYS A 471 24.18 10.02 -1.01
N ARG A 472 24.52 9.78 -2.29
CA ARG A 472 23.63 10.15 -3.41
C ARG A 472 22.34 9.35 -3.38
N ARG A 473 22.39 8.01 -3.23
CA ARG A 473 21.19 7.16 -3.15
C ARG A 473 20.28 7.52 -1.98
N GLN A 474 20.84 7.72 -0.78
CA GLN A 474 20.06 8.19 0.38
C GLN A 474 19.41 9.56 0.13
N LYS A 475 20.12 10.48 -0.56
CA LYS A 475 19.59 11.82 -0.87
C LYS A 475 18.49 11.82 -1.94
N TYR A 476 18.50 10.87 -2.88
CA TYR A 476 17.40 10.68 -3.83
C TYR A 476 16.15 10.15 -3.11
N ARG A 477 16.28 9.14 -2.23
CA ARG A 477 15.17 8.60 -1.43
C ARG A 477 14.55 9.58 -0.41
N PHE A 478 15.29 10.65 -0.02
CA PHE A 478 14.79 11.73 0.84
C PHE A 478 14.16 12.91 0.05
N ARG A 479 14.35 12.96 -1.27
CA ARG A 479 13.80 14.02 -2.16
C ARG A 479 12.59 13.56 -2.97
N GLU A 480 12.38 12.25 -3.04
CA GLU A 480 11.13 11.59 -3.46
C GLU A 480 10.10 11.64 -2.34
#